data_AF-A0A3C1SCV0-F1
#
_entry.id   AF-A0A3C1SCV0-F1
#
_cell.length_a   1.000
_cell.length_b   1.000
_cell.length_c   1.000
_cell.angle_alpha   90.00
_cell.angle_beta   90.00
_cell.angle_gamma   90.00
#
_symmetry.space_group_name_H-M   'P 1'
#
loop_
_entity.id
_entity.type
_entity.pdbx_description
1 polymer ?
#
loop_
_entity_poly.entity_id
_entity_poly.type
_entity_poly.pdbx_seq_one_letter_code
_entity_poly.pdbx_strand_id
1 'polypeptide(L)'
;MRYKKKQWKNTDETAYYISTIFLSAEEFCKAIRNHWGIENRNHHVRDVSMNEDKSRIRNNPDMFARLRSFALNILRVNKVKNIADELFYNCVSFGNILSYEGIEEN
;
A
#
# COMPACT_ATOMS: atom_id res chain seq x y z
N MET A 1 -8.94 26.16 -14.72
CA MET A 1 -8.41 25.01 -15.49
C MET A 1 -6.92 25.23 -15.71
N ARG A 2 -6.03 24.49 -15.01
CA ARG A 2 -4.56 24.64 -15.12
C ARG A 2 -3.97 23.39 -15.78
N TYR A 3 -3.61 23.50 -17.06
CA TYR A 3 -2.80 22.50 -17.74
C TYR A 3 -1.33 22.70 -17.31
N LYS A 4 -0.78 21.83 -16.46
CA LYS A 4 0.67 21.76 -16.23
C LYS A 4 1.25 20.71 -17.19
N LYS A 5 2.01 21.17 -18.19
CA LYS A 5 2.94 20.31 -18.94
C LYS A 5 3.90 19.68 -17.92
N LYS A 6 3.85 18.35 -17.75
CA LYS A 6 4.78 17.59 -16.90
C LYS A 6 6.17 17.62 -17.55
N GLN A 7 6.95 18.66 -17.26
CA GLN A 7 8.40 18.60 -17.44
C GLN A 7 8.97 17.94 -16.20
N TRP A 8 9.75 16.87 -16.39
CA TRP A 8 10.51 16.25 -15.31
C TRP A 8 11.54 17.27 -14.83
N LYS A 9 11.31 17.80 -13.62
CA LYS A 9 12.25 18.69 -12.95
C LYS A 9 13.02 17.84 -11.96
N ASN A 10 14.35 17.78 -12.09
CA ASN A 10 15.17 17.18 -11.08
C ASN A 10 15.03 17.98 -9.78
N THR A 11 14.81 17.26 -8.69
CA THR A 11 14.71 17.81 -7.34
C THR A 11 15.62 16.99 -6.45
N ASP A 12 16.49 17.66 -5.73
CA ASP A 12 17.34 17.05 -4.71
C ASP A 12 16.71 17.28 -3.33
N GLU A 13 16.67 16.23 -2.52
CA GLU A 13 16.18 16.27 -1.15
C GLU A 13 17.26 15.70 -0.21
N THR A 14 17.52 16.39 0.89
CA THR A 14 18.46 15.92 1.93
C THR A 14 17.65 15.44 3.13
N ALA A 15 17.82 14.16 3.49
CA ALA A 15 17.19 13.55 4.65
C ALA A 15 18.26 13.09 5.64
N TYR A 16 17.99 13.29 6.93
CA TYR A 16 18.86 12.84 8.03
C TYR A 16 18.25 11.62 8.70
N TYR A 17 19.07 10.60 8.95
CA TYR A 17 18.65 9.35 9.57
C TYR A 17 19.41 9.12 10.87
N ILE A 18 18.72 8.61 11.88
CA ILE A 18 19.30 8.23 13.17
C ILE A 18 19.20 6.71 13.27
N SER A 19 20.29 6.07 13.69
CA SER A 19 20.32 4.63 13.90
C SER A 19 21.10 4.28 15.15
N THR A 20 20.70 3.21 15.82
CA THR A 20 21.41 2.61 16.95
C THR A 20 22.42 1.54 16.50
N ILE A 21 22.43 1.20 15.21
CA ILE A 21 23.37 0.24 14.62
C ILE A 21 24.36 0.94 13.71
N PHE A 22 25.59 0.43 13.65
CA PHE A 22 26.63 0.91 12.73
C PHE A 22 26.66 0.02 11.50
N LEU A 23 26.27 0.58 10.35
CA LEU A 23 26.34 -0.06 9.04
C LEU A 23 27.10 0.85 8.07
N SER A 24 27.55 0.27 6.95
CA SER A 24 28.12 1.07 5.86
C SER A 24 27.05 1.98 5.23
N ALA A 25 27.50 3.06 4.58
CA ALA A 25 26.60 3.98 3.87
C ALA A 25 25.80 3.27 2.76
N GLU A 26 26.39 2.27 2.09
CA GLU A 26 25.72 1.49 1.06
C GLU A 26 24.59 0.64 1.63
N GLU A 27 24.83 -0.05 2.75
CA GLU A 27 23.82 -0.86 3.44
C GLU A 27 22.65 0.01 3.93
N PHE A 28 22.94 1.17 4.51
CA PHE A 28 21.90 2.13 4.90
C PHE A 28 21.09 2.60 3.69
N CYS A 29 21.75 2.97 2.59
CA CYS A 29 21.06 3.42 1.39
C CYS A 29 20.12 2.34 0.85
N LYS A 30 20.56 1.08 0.85
CA LYS A 30 19.73 -0.07 0.43
C LYS A 30 18.55 -0.28 1.38
N ALA A 31 18.78 -0.22 2.69
CA ALA A 31 17.74 -0.36 3.70
C ALA A 31 16.68 0.74 3.57
N ILE A 32 17.10 1.99 3.41
CA ILE A 32 16.22 3.14 3.19
C ILE A 32 15.39 2.91 1.92
N ARG A 33 16.02 2.63 0.77
CA ARG A 33 15.27 2.38 -0.48
C ARG A 33 14.26 1.23 -0.35
N ASN A 34 14.62 0.16 0.35
CA ASN A 34 13.70 -0.94 0.62
C ASN A 34 12.52 -0.51 1.51
N HIS A 35 12.77 0.32 2.52
CA HIS A 35 11.73 0.88 3.38
C HIS A 35 10.72 1.72 2.59
N TRP A 36 11.19 2.59 1.70
CA TRP A 36 10.32 3.34 0.77
C TRP A 36 9.46 2.40 -0.10
N GLY A 37 10.02 1.24 -0.48
CA GLY A 37 9.27 0.20 -1.18
C GLY A 37 8.07 -0.34 -0.37
N ILE A 38 8.20 -0.44 0.96
CA ILE A 38 7.11 -0.85 1.85
C ILE A 38 6.05 0.24 1.92
N GLU A 39 6.48 1.49 2.11
CA GLU A 39 5.58 2.65 2.17
C GLU A 39 4.73 2.78 0.90
N ASN A 40 5.38 2.68 -0.26
CA ASN A 40 4.68 2.79 -1.53
C ASN A 40 3.74 1.60 -1.81
N ARG A 41 4.11 0.37 -1.42
CA ARG A 41 3.31 -0.82 -1.72
C ARG A 41 2.21 -1.12 -0.69
N ASN A 42 2.35 -0.62 0.54
CA ASN A 42 1.42 -0.88 1.62
C ASN A 42 0.62 0.38 1.99
N HIS A 43 1.29 1.43 2.43
CA HIS A 43 0.64 2.65 2.93
C HIS A 43 -0.16 3.33 1.83
N HIS A 44 0.46 3.66 0.70
CA HIS A 44 -0.26 4.31 -0.41
C HIS A 44 -1.49 3.50 -0.87
N VAL A 45 -1.39 2.17 -0.97
CA VAL A 45 -2.52 1.32 -1.38
C VAL A 45 -3.67 1.40 -0.37
N ARG A 46 -3.36 1.37 0.92
CA ARG A 46 -4.38 1.48 1.97
C ARG A 46 -5.01 2.87 2.02
N ASP A 47 -4.17 3.89 1.99
CA ASP A 47 -4.56 5.29 2.15
C ASP A 47 -5.42 5.76 0.97
N VAL A 48 -4.98 5.43 -0.26
CA VAL A 48 -5.64 5.87 -1.49
C VAL A 48 -6.63 4.82 -2.01
N SER A 49 -6.18 3.60 -2.33
CA SER A 49 -7.04 2.61 -3.01
C SER A 49 -8.12 2.04 -2.09
N MET A 50 -7.83 1.89 -0.79
CA MET A 50 -8.82 1.42 0.22
C MET A 50 -9.45 2.58 1.03
N ASN A 51 -9.26 3.83 0.58
CA ASN A 51 -9.84 5.04 1.15
C ASN A 51 -9.64 5.17 2.67
N GLU A 52 -8.47 4.79 3.20
CA GLU A 52 -8.17 4.95 4.63
C GLU A 52 -8.13 6.41 5.05
N ASP A 53 -7.44 7.28 4.30
CA ASP A 53 -7.37 8.73 4.58
C ASP A 53 -8.74 9.42 4.57
N LYS A 54 -9.63 8.96 3.67
CA LYS A 54 -10.97 9.51 3.51
C LYS A 54 -11.98 8.90 4.48
N SER A 55 -11.56 7.93 5.29
CA SER A 55 -12.48 7.21 6.17
C SER A 55 -13.03 8.10 7.27
N ARG A 56 -14.36 8.14 7.38
CA ARG A 56 -15.09 8.87 8.43
C ARG A 56 -15.45 7.98 9.63
N ILE A 57 -14.95 6.75 9.68
CA ILE A 57 -15.13 5.85 10.82
C ILE A 57 -14.43 6.46 12.03
N ARG A 58 -15.16 6.63 13.13
CA ARG A 58 -14.65 7.19 14.40
C ARG A 58 -14.83 6.26 15.58
N ASN A 59 -15.67 5.23 15.44
CA ASN A 59 -15.80 4.16 16.41
C ASN A 59 -14.92 2.98 15.98
N ASN A 60 -14.01 2.54 16.84
CA ASN A 60 -13.07 1.43 16.59
C ASN A 60 -12.34 1.49 15.22
N PRO A 61 -11.66 2.61 14.88
CA PRO A 61 -10.98 2.77 13.59
C PRO A 61 -9.84 1.75 13.37
N ASP A 62 -9.24 1.26 14.45
CA ASP A 62 -8.20 0.24 14.46
C ASP A 62 -8.69 -1.13 13.96
N MET A 63 -9.95 -1.48 14.24
CA MET A 63 -10.55 -2.69 13.70
C MET A 63 -10.64 -2.62 12.18
N PHE A 64 -11.05 -1.48 11.64
CA PHE A 64 -11.15 -1.32 10.19
C PHE A 64 -9.77 -1.28 9.52
N ALA A 65 -8.75 -0.72 10.19
CA ALA A 65 -7.37 -0.81 9.73
C ALA A 65 -6.88 -2.27 9.64
N ARG A 66 -7.22 -3.11 10.63
CA ARG A 66 -6.95 -4.56 10.57
C ARG A 66 -7.70 -5.25 9.44
N LEU A 67 -8.98 -4.95 9.23
CA LEU A 67 -9.76 -5.50 8.11
C LEU A 67 -9.17 -5.16 6.74
N ARG A 68 -8.74 -3.90 6.54
CA ARG A 68 -8.02 -3.50 5.31
C ARG A 68 -6.73 -4.30 5.13
N SER A 69 -5.98 -4.48 6.21
CA SER A 69 -4.73 -5.25 6.18
C SER A 69 -4.99 -6.72 5.83
N PHE A 70 -6.04 -7.31 6.38
CA PHE A 70 -6.47 -8.67 6.07
C PHE A 70 -6.86 -8.82 4.59
N ALA A 71 -7.73 -7.94 4.09
CA ALA A 71 -8.14 -7.95 2.68
C ALA A 71 -6.94 -7.76 1.74
N LEU A 72 -6.03 -6.83 2.04
CA LEU A 72 -4.82 -6.61 1.25
C LEU A 72 -3.91 -7.84 1.23
N ASN A 73 -3.80 -8.56 2.35
CA ASN A 73 -3.00 -9.78 2.41
C ASN A 73 -3.58 -10.88 1.53
N ILE A 74 -4.90 -11.07 1.49
CA ILE A 74 -5.56 -12.03 0.59
C ILE A 74 -5.23 -11.70 -0.87
N LEU A 75 -5.39 -10.43 -1.28
CA LEU A 75 -5.06 -10.00 -2.64
C LEU A 75 -3.57 -10.25 -2.98
N ARG A 76 -2.67 -10.06 -2.02
CA ARG A 76 -1.22 -10.29 -2.21
C ARG A 76 -0.87 -11.77 -2.33
N VAL A 77 -1.47 -12.64 -1.52
CA VAL A 77 -1.29 -14.11 -1.62
C VAL A 77 -1.73 -14.58 -3.01
N ASN A 78 -2.83 -14.03 -3.51
CA ASN A 78 -3.35 -14.29 -4.86
C ASN A 78 -2.61 -13.51 -5.97
N LYS A 79 -1.45 -12.91 -5.66
CA LYS A 79 -0.52 -12.24 -6.60
C LYS A 79 -1.16 -11.11 -7.43
N VAL A 80 -2.18 -10.44 -6.88
CA VAL A 80 -2.85 -9.31 -7.53
C VAL A 80 -1.85 -8.17 -7.75
N LYS A 81 -1.75 -7.70 -8.99
CA LYS A 81 -0.81 -6.63 -9.39
C LYS A 81 -1.40 -5.23 -9.22
N ASN A 82 -2.67 -5.04 -9.59
CA ASN A 82 -3.38 -3.77 -9.43
C ASN A 82 -4.51 -3.92 -8.41
N ILE A 83 -4.27 -3.45 -7.20
CA ILE A 83 -5.24 -3.56 -6.10
C ILE A 83 -6.49 -2.71 -6.36
N ALA A 84 -6.36 -1.54 -6.99
CA ALA A 84 -7.52 -0.67 -7.23
C ALA A 84 -8.50 -1.29 -8.23
N ASP A 85 -7.99 -1.83 -9.33
CA ASP A 85 -8.81 -2.51 -10.34
C ASP A 85 -9.47 -3.76 -9.74
N GLU A 86 -8.70 -4.55 -8.99
CA GLU A 86 -9.21 -5.79 -8.38
C GLU A 86 -10.31 -5.53 -7.36
N LEU A 87 -10.18 -4.46 -6.54
CA LEU A 87 -11.25 -4.03 -5.63
C LEU A 87 -12.54 -3.68 -6.38
N PHE A 88 -12.43 -3.05 -7.55
CA PHE A 88 -13.59 -2.76 -8.40
C PHE A 88 -14.20 -4.05 -8.96
N TYR A 89 -13.40 -4.95 -9.53
CA TYR A 89 -13.89 -6.22 -10.07
C TYR A 89 -14.58 -7.08 -9.00
N ASN A 90 -14.01 -7.15 -7.80
CA ASN A 90 -14.57 -7.87 -6.66
C ASN A 90 -15.85 -7.24 -6.12
N CYS A 91 -16.01 -5.92 -6.24
CA CYS A 91 -17.25 -5.22 -5.88
C CYS A 91 -18.42 -5.59 -6.81
N VAL A 92 -18.14 -5.96 -8.06
CA VAL A 92 -19.17 -6.27 -9.07
C VAL A 92 -19.72 -7.70 -8.90
N SER A 93 -18.89 -8.65 -8.47
CA SER A 93 -19.32 -10.04 -8.26
C SER A 93 -18.63 -10.66 -7.05
N PHE A 94 -19.44 -11.07 -6.08
CA PHE A 94 -18.96 -11.70 -4.85
C PHE A 94 -18.29 -13.07 -5.10
N GLY A 95 -18.68 -13.77 -6.17
CA GLY A 95 -18.07 -15.04 -6.56
C GLY A 95 -16.58 -14.92 -6.89
N ASN A 96 -16.13 -13.75 -7.33
CA ASN A 96 -14.71 -13.50 -7.60
C ASN A 96 -13.88 -13.56 -6.31
N ILE A 97 -14.40 -12.97 -5.23
CA ILE A 97 -13.73 -12.96 -3.93
C ILE A 97 -13.66 -14.38 -3.36
N LEU A 98 -14.76 -15.14 -3.45
CA LEU A 98 -14.81 -16.50 -2.89
C LEU A 98 -13.79 -17.43 -3.56
N SER A 99 -13.50 -17.23 -4.85
CA SER A 99 -12.51 -18.04 -5.56
C SER A 99 -11.05 -17.85 -5.12
N TYR A 100 -10.76 -16.89 -4.22
CA TYR A 100 -9.40 -16.67 -3.74
C TYR A 100 -8.94 -17.72 -2.74
N GLU A 101 -7.67 -18.10 -2.88
CA GLU A 101 -6.98 -18.93 -1.91
C GLU A 101 -6.95 -18.22 -0.54
N GLY A 102 -7.38 -18.94 0.50
CA GLY A 102 -7.49 -18.43 1.87
C GLY A 102 -8.86 -17.87 2.27
N ILE A 103 -9.86 -17.91 1.36
CA ILE A 103 -11.27 -17.62 1.68
C ILE A 103 -12.10 -18.90 1.66
N GLU A 104 -11.96 -19.73 0.64
CA GLU A 104 -12.52 -21.08 0.63
C GLU A 104 -11.52 -22.06 1.28
N GLU A 105 -11.98 -22.82 2.26
CA GLU A 105 -11.26 -24.00 2.77
C GLU A 105 -11.36 -25.09 1.70
N ASN A 106 -10.23 -25.47 1.09
CA ASN A 106 -10.12 -26.75 0.36
C ASN A 106 -9.87 -27.89 1.34
#